data_AF-A0A0C9WMV1-F1
#
_entry.id   AF-A0A0C9WMV1-F1
#
_cell.length_a   1.000
_cell.length_b   1.000
_cell.length_c   1.000
_cell.angle_alpha   90.00
_cell.angle_beta   90.00
_cell.angle_gamma   90.00
#
_symmetry.space_group_name_H-M   'P 1'
#
loop_
_entity.id
_entity.type
_entity.pdbx_description
1 polymer ?
#
loop_
_entity_poly.entity_id
_entity_poly.type
_entity_poly.pdbx_seq_one_letter_code
_entity_poly.pdbx_strand_id
1 'polypeptide(L)'
;MDKNSFLTVYGKAHVRALTPENIKAAFKKTGVWPFNPNVVTAEMLAPSKDTSCEAHVPLPPDDPAIDVLATMLRKLAKIDEAEDEPISEAPIAGPSNTKQDVINEAIEGLSQTKLAHLISTTLTTSHDTMPTTLTHTISHPQPSPLLSIQLTTETEVLLLAALQESHKRNLLNEAYCAKAKGALQFQEEKKKKKKRQGTLPDGLPRVLTGDRFYEEQVNFEKEPWAEEREKENRKDLRAEWKAAKEKWQQAEDTRKALKERETAKYEEALA
;
A
#
# COMPACT_ATOMS: atom_id res chain seq x y z
N MET A 1 -34.60 6.19 32.75
CA MET A 1 -35.19 4.86 32.50
C MET A 1 -34.45 3.87 33.35
N ASP A 2 -35.08 3.38 34.41
CA ASP A 2 -34.43 2.41 35.30
C ASP A 2 -34.40 1.03 34.66
N LYS A 3 -33.33 0.28 34.91
CA LYS A 3 -33.08 -1.07 34.34
C LYS A 3 -34.27 -2.01 34.54
N ASN A 4 -34.95 -1.92 35.69
CA ASN A 4 -36.11 -2.75 36.02
C ASN A 4 -37.34 -2.42 35.16
N SER A 5 -37.56 -1.14 34.86
CA SER A 5 -38.67 -0.71 33.98
C SER A 5 -38.45 -1.22 32.55
N PHE A 6 -37.22 -1.09 32.03
CA PHE A 6 -36.85 -1.60 30.71
C PHE A 6 -37.05 -3.11 30.59
N LEU A 7 -36.58 -3.90 31.56
CA LEU A 7 -36.72 -5.36 31.54
C LEU A 7 -38.17 -5.81 31.57
N THR A 8 -39.05 -5.07 32.27
CA THR A 8 -40.48 -5.41 32.36
C THR A 8 -41.18 -5.22 31.01
N VAL A 9 -40.85 -4.13 30.30
CA VAL A 9 -41.39 -3.84 28.95
C VAL A 9 -40.79 -4.78 27.92
N TYR A 10 -39.46 -4.94 27.92
CA TYR A 10 -38.75 -5.84 27.00
C TYR A 10 -39.16 -7.29 27.16
N GLY A 11 -39.26 -7.80 28.40
CA GLY A 11 -39.64 -9.19 28.66
C GLY A 11 -40.99 -9.55 28.09
N LYS A 12 -42.00 -8.66 28.23
CA LYS A 12 -43.34 -8.87 27.63
C LYS A 12 -43.29 -8.90 26.11
N ALA A 13 -42.51 -8.02 25.49
CA ALA A 13 -42.34 -8.00 24.04
C ALA A 13 -41.57 -9.24 23.55
N HIS A 14 -40.53 -9.65 24.27
CA HIS A 14 -39.66 -10.79 23.94
C HIS A 14 -40.43 -12.11 23.95
N VAL A 15 -41.24 -12.35 24.98
CA VAL A 15 -42.10 -13.56 25.08
C VAL A 15 -43.15 -13.60 23.96
N ARG A 16 -43.70 -12.44 23.57
CA ARG A 16 -44.65 -12.36 22.44
C ARG A 16 -43.99 -12.52 21.08
N ALA A 17 -42.74 -12.12 20.94
CA ALA A 17 -42.00 -12.20 19.68
C ALA A 17 -41.38 -13.59 19.43
N LEU A 18 -40.91 -14.28 20.48
CA LEU A 18 -40.28 -15.60 20.41
C LEU A 18 -41.31 -16.73 20.40
N THR A 19 -42.23 -16.71 19.44
CA THR A 19 -43.11 -17.85 19.18
C THR A 19 -42.38 -18.92 18.34
N PRO A 20 -42.75 -20.21 18.46
CA PRO A 20 -42.17 -21.27 17.62
C PRO A 20 -42.27 -20.98 16.12
N GLU A 21 -43.35 -20.33 15.69
CA GLU A 21 -43.59 -19.95 14.31
C GLU A 21 -42.59 -18.88 13.86
N ASN A 22 -42.36 -17.84 14.67
CA ASN A 22 -41.40 -16.78 14.36
C ASN A 22 -39.95 -17.29 14.37
N ILE A 23 -39.62 -18.18 15.32
CA ILE A 23 -38.30 -18.81 15.38
C ILE A 23 -38.07 -19.67 14.12
N LYS A 24 -39.04 -20.50 13.74
CA LYS A 24 -38.97 -21.31 12.51
C LYS A 24 -38.93 -20.43 11.26
N ALA A 25 -39.67 -19.33 11.22
CA ALA A 25 -39.64 -18.38 10.10
C ALA A 25 -38.27 -17.69 9.96
N ALA A 26 -37.65 -17.31 11.07
CA ALA A 26 -36.30 -16.75 11.10
C ALA A 26 -35.27 -17.77 10.60
N PHE A 27 -35.32 -19.01 11.09
CA PHE A 27 -34.42 -20.07 10.62
C PHE A 27 -34.68 -20.50 9.16
N LYS A 28 -35.92 -20.37 8.68
CA LYS A 28 -36.24 -20.59 7.27
C LYS A 28 -35.64 -19.52 6.38
N LYS A 29 -35.56 -18.27 6.85
CA LYS A 29 -34.90 -17.18 6.12
C LYS A 29 -33.40 -17.36 6.03
N THR A 30 -32.76 -17.89 7.07
CA THR A 30 -31.32 -18.17 7.07
C THR A 30 -30.97 -19.52 6.45
N GLY A 31 -31.95 -20.33 6.04
CA GLY A 31 -31.71 -21.68 5.51
C GLY A 31 -31.27 -22.70 6.55
N VAL A 32 -31.36 -22.37 7.85
CA VAL A 32 -31.02 -23.27 8.95
C VAL A 32 -32.14 -24.31 9.18
N TRP A 33 -33.41 -23.93 8.97
CA TRP A 33 -34.54 -24.86 9.10
C TRP A 33 -35.65 -24.62 8.06
N PRO A 34 -35.98 -25.62 7.21
CA PRO A 34 -35.22 -26.85 6.98
C PRO A 34 -33.80 -26.53 6.50
N PHE A 35 -32.82 -27.34 6.89
CA PHE A 35 -31.42 -27.12 6.49
C PHE A 35 -31.32 -27.11 4.96
N ASN A 36 -30.96 -25.96 4.40
CA ASN A 36 -30.78 -25.75 2.97
C ASN A 36 -29.41 -25.10 2.72
N PRO A 37 -28.41 -25.89 2.29
CA PRO A 37 -27.05 -25.39 2.07
C PRO A 37 -26.95 -24.40 0.90
N ASN A 38 -27.96 -24.30 0.04
CA ASN A 38 -27.96 -23.40 -1.12
C ASN A 38 -28.37 -21.95 -0.79
N VAL A 39 -28.73 -21.65 0.47
CA VAL A 39 -29.14 -20.30 0.89
C VAL A 39 -27.95 -19.36 1.07
N VAL A 40 -26.80 -19.89 1.47
CA VAL A 40 -25.56 -19.12 1.61
C VAL A 40 -24.76 -19.28 0.33
N THR A 41 -24.87 -18.32 -0.59
CA THR A 41 -24.12 -18.34 -1.85
C THR A 41 -22.65 -18.00 -1.60
N ALA A 42 -21.76 -18.41 -2.51
CA ALA A 42 -20.35 -18.03 -2.45
C ALA A 42 -20.15 -16.50 -2.46
N GLU A 43 -21.06 -15.76 -3.11
CA GLU A 43 -21.08 -14.30 -3.08
C GLU A 43 -21.41 -13.73 -1.69
N MET A 44 -22.30 -14.37 -0.93
CA MET A 44 -22.57 -13.98 0.47
C MET A 44 -21.40 -14.29 1.41
N LEU A 45 -20.53 -15.23 1.03
CA LEU A 45 -19.28 -15.54 1.72
C LEU A 45 -18.09 -14.75 1.17
N ALA A 46 -18.31 -13.91 0.15
CA ALA A 46 -17.24 -13.10 -0.41
C ALA A 46 -16.75 -12.12 0.68
N PRO A 47 -15.42 -12.01 0.87
CA PRO A 47 -14.85 -10.99 1.75
C PRO A 47 -15.43 -9.62 1.41
N SER A 48 -15.78 -8.84 2.44
CA SER A 48 -16.25 -7.48 2.25
C SER A 48 -15.22 -6.71 1.42
N LYS A 49 -15.64 -6.15 0.29
CA LYS A 49 -14.79 -5.23 -0.47
C LYS A 49 -14.55 -4.00 0.40
N ASP A 50 -13.28 -3.66 0.66
CA ASP A 50 -12.90 -2.45 1.38
C ASP A 50 -13.32 -1.22 0.56
N THR A 51 -14.56 -0.76 0.74
CA THR A 51 -15.10 0.45 0.07
C THR A 51 -14.61 1.75 0.71
N SER A 52 -13.80 1.66 1.77
CA SER A 52 -13.31 2.79 2.56
C SER A 52 -11.78 2.79 2.60
N CYS A 53 -11.15 2.89 1.43
CA CYS A 53 -9.71 3.22 1.33
C CYS A 53 -9.46 4.47 0.50
N GLU A 54 -10.49 5.07 -0.10
CA GLU A 54 -10.36 6.38 -0.73
C GLU A 54 -10.66 7.46 0.32
N ALA A 55 -9.61 8.13 0.78
CA ALA A 55 -9.77 9.38 1.51
C ALA A 55 -10.43 10.39 0.56
N HIS A 56 -11.74 10.57 0.67
CA HIS A 56 -12.45 11.61 -0.04
C HIS A 56 -12.07 12.96 0.58
N VAL A 57 -11.06 13.60 0.01
CA VAL A 57 -10.71 14.98 0.36
C VAL A 57 -11.90 15.86 -0.06
N PRO A 58 -12.49 16.68 0.83
CA PRO A 58 -13.67 17.48 0.51
C PRO A 58 -13.49 18.46 -0.66
N LEU A 59 -12.25 18.80 -1.01
CA LEU A 59 -11.87 19.62 -2.15
C LEU A 59 -10.79 18.91 -2.97
N PRO A 60 -10.89 18.85 -4.32
CA PRO A 60 -9.76 18.47 -5.16
C PRO A 60 -8.63 19.49 -4.98
N PRO A 61 -7.36 19.07 -5.06
CA PRO A 61 -6.23 20.00 -5.02
C PRO A 61 -6.30 20.95 -6.22
N ASP A 62 -6.14 22.26 -5.99
CA ASP A 62 -6.22 23.29 -7.04
C ASP A 62 -5.08 23.22 -8.08
N ASP A 63 -4.05 22.38 -7.85
CA ASP A 63 -2.87 22.28 -8.69
C ASP A 63 -2.94 21.07 -9.64
N PRO A 64 -2.99 21.28 -10.97
CA PRO A 64 -3.06 20.20 -11.96
C PRO A 64 -1.87 19.24 -11.89
N ALA A 65 -0.71 19.66 -11.35
CA ALA A 65 0.44 18.77 -11.19
C ALA A 65 0.20 17.68 -10.14
N ILE A 66 -0.55 17.99 -9.08
CA ILE A 66 -0.87 17.04 -8.00
C ILE A 66 -1.81 15.96 -8.53
N ASP A 67 -2.77 16.32 -9.39
CA ASP A 67 -3.68 15.37 -10.01
C ASP A 67 -2.98 14.40 -10.95
N VAL A 68 -2.02 14.88 -11.75
CA VAL A 68 -1.20 14.01 -12.62
C VAL A 68 -0.38 13.01 -11.79
N LEU A 69 0.22 13.45 -10.68
CA LEU A 69 0.98 12.56 -9.79
C LEU A 69 0.06 11.56 -9.05
N ALA A 70 -1.09 12.02 -8.56
CA ALA A 70 -2.05 11.16 -7.86
C ALA A 70 -2.68 10.11 -8.78
N THR A 71 -2.89 10.45 -10.06
CA THR A 71 -3.37 9.49 -11.07
C THR A 71 -2.27 8.47 -11.43
N MET A 72 -1.01 8.90 -11.57
CA MET A 72 0.13 7.99 -11.76
C MET A 72 0.26 6.98 -10.62
N LEU A 73 0.29 7.45 -9.36
CA LEU A 73 0.44 6.59 -8.18
C LEU A 73 -0.70 5.58 -8.06
N ARG A 74 -1.95 5.98 -8.35
CA ARG A 74 -3.10 5.07 -8.38
C ARG A 74 -3.00 4.03 -9.50
N LYS A 75 -2.53 4.42 -10.69
CA LYS A 75 -2.32 3.48 -11.81
C LYS A 75 -1.22 2.46 -11.48
N LEU A 76 -0.11 2.89 -10.87
CA LEU A 76 0.98 1.99 -10.46
C LEU A 76 0.55 1.02 -9.36
N ALA A 77 -0.18 1.49 -8.34
CA ALA A 77 -0.70 0.63 -7.28
C ALA A 77 -1.62 -0.48 -7.81
N LYS A 78 -2.41 -0.20 -8.86
CA LYS A 78 -3.27 -1.22 -9.50
C LYS A 78 -2.47 -2.26 -10.31
N ILE A 79 -1.31 -1.89 -10.84
CA ILE A 79 -0.44 -2.83 -11.56
C ILE A 79 0.26 -3.76 -10.56
N ASP A 80 0.71 -3.24 -9.41
CA ASP A 80 1.33 -4.06 -8.36
C ASP A 80 0.36 -5.11 -7.79
N GLU A 81 -0.93 -4.78 -7.64
CA GLU A 81 -1.96 -5.75 -7.19
C GLU A 81 -2.32 -6.79 -8.27
N ALA A 82 -2.12 -6.48 -9.56
CA ALA A 82 -2.44 -7.40 -10.66
C ALA A 82 -1.32 -8.42 -10.96
N GLU A 83 -0.09 -8.16 -10.50
CA GLU A 83 1.05 -9.08 -10.64
C GLU A 83 0.99 -10.27 -9.65
N ASP A 84 0.10 -10.24 -8.65
CA ASP A 84 -0.07 -11.29 -7.63
C ASP A 84 -1.18 -12.34 -7.93
N GLU A 85 -1.95 -12.19 -9.02
CA GLU A 85 -2.97 -13.16 -9.43
C GLU A 85 -2.41 -14.19 -10.46
N PRO A 86 -2.67 -15.50 -10.30
CA PRO A 86 -2.15 -16.52 -11.21
C PRO A 86 -2.80 -16.43 -12.60
N ILE A 87 -1.93 -16.41 -13.61
CA ILE A 87 -2.23 -16.30 -15.04
C ILE A 87 -3.23 -17.39 -15.47
N SER A 88 -4.46 -16.99 -15.78
CA SER A 88 -5.44 -17.79 -16.53
C SER A 88 -5.38 -17.39 -18.00
N GLU A 89 -4.96 -18.31 -18.86
CA GLU A 89 -4.88 -18.15 -20.32
C GLU A 89 -6.26 -17.88 -20.95
N ALA A 90 -6.54 -16.61 -21.28
CA ALA A 90 -7.45 -16.26 -22.36
C ALA A 90 -6.99 -14.93 -22.99
N PRO A 91 -6.90 -14.81 -24.32
CA PRO A 91 -6.40 -13.61 -24.97
C PRO A 91 -7.53 -12.57 -25.05
N ILE A 92 -7.59 -11.68 -24.07
CA ILE A 92 -8.42 -10.47 -24.16
C ILE A 92 -7.49 -9.30 -24.47
N ALA A 93 -7.66 -8.72 -25.66
CA ALA A 93 -6.97 -7.53 -26.13
C ALA A 93 -7.37 -6.30 -25.28
N GLY A 94 -6.67 -6.10 -24.17
CA GLY A 94 -6.65 -4.84 -23.43
C GLY A 94 -5.29 -4.15 -23.59
N PRO A 95 -5.20 -2.81 -23.50
CA PRO A 95 -3.91 -2.12 -23.51
C PRO A 95 -3.12 -2.55 -22.28
N SER A 96 -2.09 -3.38 -22.50
CA SER A 96 -1.10 -3.72 -21.49
C SER A 96 -0.25 -2.47 -21.24
N ASN A 97 -0.73 -1.58 -20.37
CA ASN A 97 0.07 -0.43 -19.95
C ASN A 97 1.14 -0.95 -19.00
N THR A 98 2.39 -0.96 -19.45
CA THR A 98 3.51 -1.29 -18.58
C THR A 98 3.71 -0.20 -17.53
N LYS A 99 4.38 -0.49 -16.40
CA LYS A 99 4.72 0.52 -15.38
C LYS A 99 5.46 1.72 -16.01
N GLN A 100 6.26 1.45 -17.04
CA GLN A 100 7.00 2.46 -17.79
C GLN A 100 6.08 3.39 -18.59
N ASP A 101 5.01 2.86 -19.20
CA ASP A 101 4.05 3.66 -19.98
C ASP A 101 3.27 4.62 -19.07
N VAL A 102 2.90 4.17 -17.88
CA VAL A 102 2.23 5.01 -16.87
C VAL A 102 3.14 6.15 -16.41
N ILE A 103 4.43 5.88 -16.24
CA ILE A 103 5.43 6.90 -15.87
C ILE A 103 5.64 7.89 -17.02
N ASN A 104 5.73 7.41 -18.26
CA ASN A 104 5.90 8.26 -19.44
C ASN A 104 4.67 9.17 -19.66
N GLU A 105 3.46 8.66 -19.48
CA GLU A 105 2.21 9.43 -19.53
C GLU A 105 2.20 10.53 -18.45
N ALA A 106 2.67 10.22 -17.23
CA ALA A 106 2.76 11.20 -16.15
C ALA A 106 3.83 12.27 -16.43
N ILE A 107 4.97 11.89 -17.01
CA ILE A 107 6.04 12.80 -17.44
C ILE A 107 5.51 13.78 -18.50
N GLU A 108 4.76 13.29 -19.49
CA GLU A 108 4.14 14.13 -20.51
C GLU A 108 3.10 15.07 -19.90
N GLY A 109 2.24 14.57 -18.99
CA GLY A 109 1.29 15.40 -18.26
C GLY A 109 1.96 16.48 -17.40
N LEU A 110 3.05 16.15 -16.71
CA LEU A 110 3.80 17.10 -15.89
C LEU A 110 4.54 18.14 -16.74
N SER A 111 4.97 17.81 -17.95
CA SER A 111 5.59 18.76 -18.89
C SER A 111 4.65 19.91 -19.29
N GLN A 112 3.33 19.70 -19.18
CA GLN A 112 2.31 20.71 -19.45
C GLN A 112 1.95 21.54 -18.20
N THR A 113 2.59 21.27 -17.05
CA THR A 113 2.34 21.96 -15.79
C THR A 113 3.46 22.92 -15.41
N LYS A 114 3.25 23.69 -14.33
CA LYS A 114 4.25 24.59 -13.74
C LYS A 114 5.52 23.86 -13.27
N LEU A 115 5.50 22.53 -13.18
CA LEU A 115 6.65 21.70 -12.79
C LEU A 115 7.48 21.18 -13.97
N ALA A 116 7.20 21.60 -15.21
CA ALA A 116 7.93 21.18 -16.40
C ALA A 116 9.47 21.34 -16.27
N HIS A 117 9.90 22.37 -15.54
CA HIS A 117 11.33 22.64 -15.28
C HIS A 117 12.05 21.57 -14.45
N LEU A 118 11.33 20.76 -13.67
CA LEU A 118 11.93 19.68 -12.86
C LEU A 118 12.22 18.43 -13.71
N ILE A 119 11.60 18.31 -14.87
CA ILE A 119 11.65 17.11 -15.72
C ILE A 119 12.44 17.37 -17.00
N SER A 120 12.60 18.63 -17.40
CA SER A 120 13.44 18.97 -18.56
C SER A 120 14.90 18.61 -18.29
N THR A 121 15.45 17.72 -19.11
CA THR A 121 16.87 17.31 -19.09
C THR A 121 17.78 18.33 -19.78
N THR A 122 17.22 19.40 -20.35
CA THR A 122 18.01 20.48 -20.95
C THR A 122 18.65 21.30 -19.85
N LEU A 123 19.96 21.10 -19.63
CA LEU A 123 20.77 21.90 -18.73
C LEU A 123 20.69 23.37 -19.16
N THR A 124 20.08 24.22 -18.34
CA THR A 124 20.06 25.67 -18.55
C THR A 124 21.51 26.14 -18.65
N THR A 125 21.93 26.52 -19.86
CA THR A 125 23.27 27.02 -20.15
C THR A 125 23.31 28.49 -19.72
N SER A 126 24.47 29.02 -19.30
CA SER A 126 24.61 30.38 -18.76
C SER A 126 24.18 31.53 -19.69
N HIS A 127 23.80 31.23 -20.93
CA HIS A 127 23.30 32.17 -21.93
C HIS A 127 21.77 32.18 -22.07
N ASP A 128 21.05 31.28 -21.40
CA ASP A 128 19.59 31.38 -21.35
C ASP A 128 19.18 32.62 -20.54
N THR A 129 18.37 33.47 -21.16
CA THR A 129 17.77 34.60 -20.47
C THR A 129 16.94 34.07 -19.31
N MET A 130 17.30 34.48 -18.09
CA MET A 130 16.59 34.11 -16.85
C MET A 130 15.09 34.25 -17.09
N PRO A 131 14.30 33.17 -16.96
CA PRO A 131 12.86 33.26 -17.19
C PRO A 131 12.31 34.31 -16.22
N THR A 132 11.81 35.41 -16.79
CA THR A 132 11.08 36.43 -16.04
C THR A 132 9.76 35.80 -15.63
N THR A 133 9.76 35.08 -14.52
CA THR A 133 8.55 34.71 -13.80
C THR A 133 7.83 36.00 -13.43
N LEU A 134 6.75 36.32 -14.14
CA LEU A 134 5.74 37.24 -13.63
C LEU A 134 5.18 36.61 -12.38
N THR A 135 5.65 37.09 -11.22
CA THR A 135 5.06 36.76 -9.94
C THR A 135 3.68 37.38 -9.91
N HIS A 136 2.66 36.64 -10.33
CA HIS A 136 1.31 36.93 -9.88
C HIS A 136 1.28 36.59 -8.39
N THR A 137 0.95 37.56 -7.54
CA THR A 137 0.56 37.27 -6.16
C THR A 137 -0.55 36.23 -6.25
N ILE A 138 -0.24 35.02 -5.79
CA ILE A 138 -1.20 33.93 -5.76
C ILE A 138 -2.33 34.42 -4.87
N SER A 139 -3.45 34.77 -5.49
CA SER A 139 -4.71 34.95 -4.77
C SER A 139 -5.11 33.55 -4.34
N HIS A 140 -4.59 33.12 -3.20
CA HIS A 140 -5.01 31.89 -2.56
C HIS A 140 -6.54 31.99 -2.40
N PRO A 141 -7.34 31.03 -2.90
CA PRO A 141 -8.67 30.86 -2.38
C PRO A 141 -8.47 30.67 -0.88
N GLN A 142 -8.88 31.67 -0.09
CA GLN A 142 -8.77 31.60 1.35
C GLN A 142 -9.48 30.31 1.75
N PRO A 143 -8.81 29.32 2.37
CA PRO A 143 -9.54 28.24 2.99
C PRO A 143 -10.56 28.90 3.90
N SER A 144 -11.81 28.48 3.80
CA SER A 144 -12.90 28.95 4.66
C SER A 144 -12.31 29.18 6.06
N PRO A 145 -12.47 30.37 6.67
CA PRO A 145 -11.70 30.78 7.83
C PRO A 145 -12.20 30.08 9.10
N LEU A 146 -12.24 28.75 9.11
CA LEU A 146 -12.51 27.92 10.28
C LEU A 146 -11.31 27.95 11.25
N LEU A 147 -10.10 28.17 10.73
CA LEU A 147 -8.86 28.27 11.52
C LEU A 147 -8.44 29.71 11.80
N SER A 148 -9.09 30.70 11.18
CA SER A 148 -8.83 32.14 11.38
C SER A 148 -9.88 32.80 12.29
N ILE A 149 -10.80 32.01 12.87
CA ILE A 149 -11.72 32.48 13.90
C ILE A 149 -10.85 32.98 15.06
N GLN A 150 -10.95 34.28 15.36
CA GLN A 150 -10.40 34.85 16.57
C GLN A 150 -11.10 34.14 17.74
N LEU A 151 -10.41 33.17 18.36
CA LEU A 151 -10.91 32.43 19.51
C LEU A 151 -11.06 33.42 20.67
N THR A 152 -12.29 33.85 20.91
CA THR A 152 -12.57 34.85 21.95
C THR A 152 -12.97 34.18 23.27
N THR A 153 -13.27 32.88 23.26
CA THR A 153 -13.79 32.15 24.42
C THR A 153 -12.88 30.97 24.83
N GLU A 154 -12.70 30.75 26.14
CA GLU A 154 -11.88 29.65 26.70
C GLU A 154 -12.35 28.26 26.23
N THR A 155 -13.65 28.09 25.98
CA THR A 155 -14.25 26.85 25.50
C THR A 155 -13.84 26.50 24.06
N GLU A 156 -13.64 27.51 23.21
CA GLU A 156 -13.22 27.32 21.82
C GLU A 156 -11.76 26.84 21.76
N VAL A 157 -10.90 27.36 22.64
CA VAL A 157 -9.49 26.93 22.76
C VAL A 157 -9.41 25.47 23.19
N LEU A 158 -10.24 25.08 24.16
CA LEU A 158 -10.31 23.70 24.63
C LEU A 158 -10.84 22.74 23.56
N LEU A 159 -11.84 23.18 22.78
CA LEU A 159 -12.37 22.41 21.65
C LEU A 159 -11.33 22.22 20.54
N LEU A 160 -10.58 23.27 20.21
CA LEU A 160 -9.52 23.20 19.20
C LEU A 160 -8.38 22.27 19.64
N ALA A 161 -8.00 22.31 20.92
CA ALA A 161 -7.01 21.39 21.47
C ALA A 161 -7.48 19.93 21.40
N ALA A 162 -8.74 19.67 21.75
CA ALA A 162 -9.35 18.33 21.66
C ALA A 162 -9.44 17.84 20.20
N LEU A 163 -9.75 18.72 19.25
CA LEU A 163 -9.77 18.40 17.82
C LEU A 163 -8.37 18.08 17.29
N GLN A 164 -7.36 18.87 17.65
CA GLN A 164 -5.98 18.60 17.28
C GLN A 164 -5.47 17.30 17.88
N GLU A 165 -5.85 16.99 19.12
CA GLU A 165 -5.48 15.73 19.77
C GLU A 165 -6.15 14.53 19.08
N SER A 166 -7.43 14.63 18.72
CA SER A 166 -8.14 13.56 18.00
C SER A 166 -7.54 13.30 16.62
N HIS A 167 -7.18 14.35 15.88
CA HIS A 167 -6.48 14.22 14.60
C HIS A 167 -5.13 13.49 14.74
N LYS A 168 -4.33 13.85 15.74
CA LYS A 168 -3.05 13.17 16.01
C LYS A 168 -3.25 11.69 16.35
N ARG A 169 -4.26 11.37 17.18
CA ARG A 169 -4.60 9.99 17.54
C ARG A 169 -5.04 9.17 16.34
N ASN A 170 -5.82 9.76 15.43
CA ASN A 170 -6.29 9.08 14.22
C ASN A 170 -5.12 8.73 13.27
N LEU A 171 -4.19 9.66 13.06
CA LEU A 171 -2.99 9.42 12.24
C LEU A 171 -2.12 8.30 12.82
N LEU A 172 -1.92 8.30 14.14
CA LEU A 172 -1.18 7.24 14.82
C LEU A 172 -1.89 5.88 14.72
N ASN A 173 -3.22 5.87 14.84
CA ASN A 173 -4.02 4.65 14.71
C ASN A 173 -3.96 4.07 13.29
N GLU A 174 -3.95 4.92 12.26
CA GLU A 174 -3.77 4.50 10.87
C GLU A 174 -2.42 3.81 10.65
N ALA A 175 -1.33 4.45 11.09
CA ALA A 175 0.01 3.88 10.99
C ALA A 175 0.12 2.53 11.74
N TYR A 176 -0.50 2.45 12.91
CA TYR A 176 -0.58 1.20 13.68
C TYR A 176 -1.36 0.11 12.92
N CYS A 177 -2.55 0.44 12.40
CA CYS A 177 -3.37 -0.48 11.62
C CYS A 177 -2.65 -0.99 10.37
N ALA A 178 -1.95 -0.11 9.63
CA ALA A 178 -1.16 -0.51 8.47
C ALA A 178 -0.05 -1.51 8.85
N LYS A 179 0.69 -1.23 9.93
CA LYS A 179 1.73 -2.15 10.43
C LYS A 179 1.15 -3.49 10.90
N ALA A 180 -0.01 -3.46 11.58
CA ALA A 180 -0.69 -4.67 12.03
C ALA A 180 -1.20 -5.52 10.85
N LYS A 181 -1.80 -4.88 9.84
CA LYS A 181 -2.24 -5.54 8.60
C LYS A 181 -1.06 -6.20 7.88
N GLY A 182 0.04 -5.48 7.67
CA GLY A 182 1.24 -6.05 7.03
C GLY A 182 1.84 -7.22 7.82
N ALA A 183 1.86 -7.14 9.15
CA ALA A 183 2.34 -8.25 9.99
C ALA A 183 1.42 -9.49 9.88
N LEU A 184 0.10 -9.30 9.82
CA LEU A 184 -0.88 -10.38 9.64
C LEU A 184 -0.75 -11.02 8.26
N GLN A 185 -0.68 -10.21 7.20
CA GLN A 185 -0.51 -10.69 5.82
C GLN A 185 0.75 -11.56 5.70
N PHE A 186 1.88 -11.09 6.23
CA PHE A 186 3.12 -11.87 6.25
C PHE A 186 2.99 -13.21 7.00
N GLN A 187 2.24 -13.24 8.12
CA GLN A 187 1.96 -14.48 8.83
C GLN A 187 1.06 -15.42 8.03
N GLU A 188 0.04 -14.89 7.35
CA GLU A 188 -0.87 -15.67 6.51
C GLU A 188 -0.16 -16.27 5.30
N GLU A 189 0.67 -15.49 4.61
CA GLU A 189 1.49 -15.99 3.49
C GLU A 189 2.45 -17.08 3.94
N LYS A 190 3.10 -16.91 5.10
CA LYS A 190 3.94 -17.97 5.70
C LYS A 190 3.13 -19.23 6.00
N LYS A 191 1.90 -19.10 6.51
CA LYS A 191 1.01 -20.25 6.76
C LYS A 191 0.57 -20.90 5.44
N LYS A 192 0.26 -20.12 4.39
CA LYS A 192 -0.09 -20.62 3.06
C LYS A 192 1.07 -21.41 2.45
N LYS A 193 2.31 -20.90 2.50
CA LYS A 193 3.51 -21.61 2.00
C LYS A 193 3.74 -22.96 2.69
N LYS A 194 3.58 -23.02 4.02
CA LYS A 194 3.69 -24.28 4.78
C LYS A 194 2.65 -25.33 4.35
N LYS A 195 1.43 -24.92 4.02
CA LYS A 195 0.39 -25.85 3.53
C LYS A 195 0.68 -26.37 2.12
N ARG A 196 1.30 -25.56 1.26
CA ARG A 196 1.70 -25.98 -0.09
C ARG A 196 2.83 -27.01 -0.07
N GLN A 197 3.68 -27.03 0.96
CA GLN A 197 4.87 -27.89 1.07
C GLN A 197 4.62 -29.43 1.12
N GLY A 198 3.37 -29.89 1.01
CA GLY A 198 3.04 -31.31 0.90
C GLY A 198 1.74 -31.61 0.14
N THR A 199 1.16 -30.61 -0.53
CA THR A 199 -0.07 -30.79 -1.32
C THR A 199 0.26 -30.51 -2.78
N LEU A 200 -0.11 -31.43 -3.67
CA LEU A 200 -0.04 -31.21 -5.11
C LEU A 200 -0.73 -29.88 -5.48
N PRO A 201 -0.21 -29.12 -6.46
CA PRO A 201 -0.63 -27.75 -6.75
C PRO A 201 -2.13 -27.58 -7.00
N ASP A 202 -2.80 -28.62 -7.53
CA ASP A 202 -4.23 -28.59 -7.88
C ASP A 202 -5.17 -28.95 -6.71
N GLY A 203 -4.69 -29.56 -5.62
CA GLY A 203 -5.53 -30.03 -4.51
C GLY A 203 -6.55 -31.12 -4.86
N LEU A 204 -6.52 -31.65 -6.09
CA LEU A 204 -7.37 -32.75 -6.56
C LEU A 204 -6.76 -34.12 -6.26
N PRO A 205 -7.58 -35.14 -5.94
CA PRO A 205 -7.11 -36.52 -5.81
C PRO A 205 -6.63 -37.04 -7.16
N ARG A 206 -5.36 -37.45 -7.22
CA ARG A 206 -4.72 -37.96 -8.44
C ARG A 206 -4.21 -39.39 -8.21
N VAL A 207 -4.17 -40.20 -9.26
CA VAL A 207 -3.72 -41.59 -9.20
C VAL A 207 -2.21 -41.64 -8.96
N LEU A 208 -1.79 -42.15 -7.81
CA LEU A 208 -0.39 -42.24 -7.38
C LEU A 208 0.51 -43.07 -8.30
N THR A 209 -0.06 -43.92 -9.16
CA THR A 209 0.67 -44.88 -10.00
C THR A 209 1.01 -44.36 -11.40
N GLY A 210 0.59 -43.15 -11.77
CA GLY A 210 0.87 -42.60 -13.10
C GLY A 210 2.26 -41.97 -13.20
N ASP A 211 2.96 -42.15 -14.33
CA ASP A 211 4.29 -41.55 -14.60
C ASP A 211 4.29 -40.01 -14.44
N ARG A 212 3.17 -39.37 -14.79
CA ARG A 212 2.97 -37.92 -14.62
C ARG A 212 3.06 -37.45 -13.16
N PHE A 213 2.62 -38.29 -12.20
CA PHE A 213 2.71 -37.95 -10.78
C PHE A 213 4.16 -37.94 -10.30
N TYR A 214 4.98 -38.89 -10.79
CA TYR A 214 6.41 -38.92 -10.47
C TYR A 214 7.16 -37.72 -11.03
N GLU A 215 6.90 -37.34 -12.28
CA GLU A 215 7.52 -36.15 -12.89
C GLU A 215 7.18 -34.87 -12.11
N GLU A 216 5.92 -34.74 -11.67
CA GLU A 216 5.42 -33.61 -10.91
C GLU A 216 6.02 -33.54 -9.50
N GLN A 217 6.15 -34.69 -8.82
CA GLN A 217 6.83 -34.77 -7.52
C GLN A 217 8.32 -34.41 -7.65
N VAL A 218 8.99 -34.90 -8.70
CA VAL A 218 10.40 -34.58 -8.96
C VAL A 218 10.58 -33.09 -9.24
N ASN A 219 9.66 -32.44 -9.95
CA ASN A 219 9.70 -31.00 -10.19
C ASN A 219 9.44 -30.21 -8.89
N PHE A 220 8.47 -30.64 -8.09
CA PHE A 220 8.17 -30.07 -6.77
C PHE A 220 9.36 -30.17 -5.80
N GLU A 221 10.14 -31.26 -5.88
CA GLU A 221 11.37 -31.41 -5.11
C GLU A 221 12.51 -30.54 -5.66
N LYS A 222 12.60 -30.30 -6.97
CA LYS A 222 13.64 -29.46 -7.59
C LYS A 222 13.47 -27.97 -7.33
N GLU A 223 12.24 -27.46 -7.27
CA GLU A 223 11.93 -26.05 -7.00
C GLU A 223 12.59 -25.50 -5.72
N PRO A 224 12.50 -26.15 -4.53
CA PRO A 224 13.15 -25.65 -3.33
C PRO A 224 14.67 -25.66 -3.44
N TRP A 225 15.27 -26.65 -4.12
CA TRP A 225 16.72 -26.67 -4.37
C TRP A 225 17.16 -25.55 -5.33
N ALA A 226 16.32 -25.17 -6.29
CA ALA A 226 16.59 -24.02 -7.16
C ALA A 226 16.50 -22.69 -6.39
N GLU A 227 15.43 -22.50 -5.61
CA GLU A 227 15.27 -21.31 -4.77
C GLU A 227 16.38 -21.16 -3.72
N GLU A 228 16.85 -22.27 -3.13
CA GLU A 228 17.92 -22.26 -2.14
C GLU A 228 19.25 -21.84 -2.77
N ARG A 229 19.57 -22.34 -3.97
CA ARG A 229 20.73 -21.89 -4.75
C ARG A 229 20.65 -20.42 -5.13
N GLU A 230 19.47 -19.93 -5.53
CA GLU A 230 19.29 -18.50 -5.81
C GLU A 230 19.49 -17.63 -4.55
N LYS A 231 19.02 -18.11 -3.39
CA LYS A 231 19.24 -17.44 -2.10
C LYS A 231 20.73 -17.41 -1.74
N GLU A 232 21.48 -18.48 -1.99
CA GLU A 232 22.93 -18.53 -1.81
C GLU A 232 23.65 -17.58 -2.76
N ASN A 233 23.39 -17.65 -4.07
CA ASN A 233 23.95 -16.73 -5.05
C ASN A 233 23.69 -15.26 -4.66
N ARG A 234 22.50 -14.94 -4.16
CA ARG A 234 22.17 -13.59 -3.69
C ARG A 234 22.92 -13.20 -2.42
N LYS A 235 23.25 -14.14 -1.53
CA LYS A 235 24.11 -13.88 -0.36
C LYS A 235 25.54 -13.62 -0.82
N ASP A 236 26.04 -14.41 -1.76
CA ASP A 236 27.40 -14.29 -2.29
C ASP A 236 27.56 -12.94 -3.01
N LEU A 237 26.63 -12.57 -3.88
CA LEU A 237 26.60 -11.24 -4.53
C LEU A 237 26.56 -10.09 -3.52
N ARG A 238 25.81 -10.23 -2.42
CA ARG A 238 25.79 -9.22 -1.34
C ARG A 238 27.12 -9.16 -0.60
N ALA A 239 27.79 -10.29 -0.40
CA ALA A 239 29.10 -10.36 0.22
C ALA A 239 30.17 -9.72 -0.68
N GLU A 240 30.15 -10.01 -1.97
CA GLU A 240 31.01 -9.38 -2.98
C GLU A 240 30.80 -7.87 -3.05
N TRP A 241 29.55 -7.43 -3.10
CA TRP A 241 29.22 -5.99 -3.08
C TRP A 241 29.72 -5.31 -1.81
N LYS A 242 29.54 -5.96 -0.64
CA LYS A 242 30.02 -5.43 0.64
C LYS A 242 31.54 -5.32 0.66
N ALA A 243 32.25 -6.34 0.18
CA ALA A 243 33.71 -6.33 0.10
C ALA A 243 34.22 -5.26 -0.89
N ALA A 244 33.56 -5.10 -2.04
CA ALA A 244 33.87 -4.04 -3.01
C ALA A 244 33.65 -2.64 -2.40
N LYS A 245 32.57 -2.46 -1.65
CA LYS A 245 32.27 -1.20 -0.95
C LYS A 245 33.32 -0.88 0.12
N GLU A 246 33.74 -1.88 0.91
CA GLU A 246 34.80 -1.70 1.91
C GLU A 246 36.14 -1.34 1.25
N LYS A 247 36.52 -2.01 0.16
CA LYS A 247 37.71 -1.66 -0.63
C LYS A 247 37.65 -0.23 -1.18
N TRP A 248 36.50 0.17 -1.71
CA TRP A 248 36.30 1.53 -2.20
C TRP A 248 36.42 2.56 -1.08
N GLN A 249 35.82 2.29 0.08
CA GLN A 249 35.91 3.16 1.25
C GLN A 249 37.36 3.34 1.72
N GLN A 250 38.14 2.24 1.80
CA GLN A 250 39.56 2.30 2.16
C GLN A 250 40.37 3.13 1.15
N ALA A 251 40.12 2.96 -0.15
CA ALA A 251 40.78 3.76 -1.18
C ALA A 251 40.42 5.25 -1.05
N GLU A 252 39.17 5.56 -0.76
CA GLU A 252 38.71 6.95 -0.57
C GLU A 252 39.33 7.60 0.68
N ASP A 253 39.41 6.84 1.79
CA ASP A 253 40.05 7.30 3.03
C ASP A 253 41.55 7.57 2.81
N THR A 254 42.25 6.68 2.09
CA THR A 254 43.68 6.90 1.74
C THR A 254 43.88 8.11 0.83
N ARG A 255 43.01 8.29 -0.18
CA ARG A 255 43.03 9.45 -1.08
C ARG A 255 42.83 10.76 -0.31
N LYS A 256 41.87 10.77 0.62
CA LYS A 256 41.59 11.93 1.48
C LYS A 256 42.79 12.27 2.38
N ALA A 257 43.40 11.28 3.01
CA ALA A 257 44.59 11.48 3.84
C ALA A 257 45.80 11.98 3.06
N LEU A 258 45.99 11.53 1.82
CA LEU A 258 47.08 11.99 0.95
C LEU A 258 46.87 13.45 0.54
N LYS A 259 45.63 13.80 0.16
CA LYS A 259 45.25 15.18 -0.13
C LYS A 259 45.45 16.11 1.06
N GLU A 260 45.08 15.66 2.27
CA GLU A 260 45.29 16.42 3.51
C GLU A 260 46.78 16.67 3.81
N ARG A 261 47.64 15.67 3.56
CA ARG A 261 49.10 15.84 3.67
C ARG A 261 49.65 16.82 2.64
N GLU A 262 49.14 16.80 1.42
CA GLU A 262 49.54 17.76 0.39
C GLU A 262 49.09 19.17 0.75
N THR A 263 47.84 19.35 1.18
CA THR A 263 47.35 20.67 1.61
C THR A 263 48.15 21.20 2.80
N ALA A 264 48.49 20.37 3.79
CA ALA A 264 49.32 20.77 4.91
C ALA A 264 50.72 21.24 4.47
N LYS A 265 51.36 20.56 3.51
CA LYS A 265 52.64 21.00 2.93
C LYS A 265 52.53 22.35 2.22
N TYR A 266 51.44 22.58 1.49
CA TYR A 266 51.21 23.86 0.83
C TYR A 266 50.96 24.99 1.84
N GLU A 267 50.24 24.72 2.93
CA GLU A 267 50.02 25.67 4.02
C GLU A 267 51.33 26.02 4.75
N GLU A 268 52.19 25.03 5.05
CA GLU A 268 53.51 25.25 5.63
C GLU A 268 54.43 26.08 4.71
N ALA A 269 54.31 25.92 3.39
CA ALA A 269 55.12 26.69 2.43
C ALA A 269 54.62 28.13 2.21
N LEU A 270 53.40 28.45 2.64
CA LEU A 270 52.79 29.79 2.56
C LEU A 270 52.98 30.62 3.85
N ALA A 271 53.38 29.98 4.96
CA ALA A 271 53.67 30.61 6.25
C ALA A 271 55.13 31.08 6.35
#